data_AF-A0AAN6Y678-F1
#
_entry.id   AF-A0AAN6Y678-F1
#
_cell.length_a   1.000
_cell.length_b   1.000
_cell.length_c   1.000
_cell.angle_alpha   90.00
_cell.angle_beta   90.00
_cell.angle_gamma   90.00
#
_symmetry.space_group_name_H-M   'P 1'
#
loop_
_entity.id
_entity.type
_entity.pdbx_description
1 polymer ?
#
loop_
_entity_poly.entity_id
_entity_poly.type
_entity_poly.pdbx_seq_one_letter_code
_entity_poly.pdbx_strand_id
1 'polypeptide(L)'
;MGVAGRDYSDVSRLARGAARRAWKVLRANWHLGVTAFGGPPVHFRIFNVKFVQKTKWIDEQIYQELFSISQALSGPASTKMLYCINLIRDGFLAALFSFLIWSLPGALGMYGLSVGVANIDETLPRPVYALLSGLNAATVGVIALAAVELAHKAITDKLSRIVVFASGAAGMLYNALWYFPVLMLASGVATLVYDYRWLHRPITAVVHRVSRAKLAFGKKKPQNSIRSPRQSSQGDEPVEIHSDRPRRSGEEIPMEDRPVQTQHGSAGLPVTEQEAKNVDTTASDSTAENEPRVIPQDMQLGFSWRTGSIIIGLFFLSFIAAMVLRSVWPHPGPPLLYRLFSNMYLAGTIIFGGGPVVIPLLREYVVAEGWVSPRDFLIGLALIQAFPGPNFNFAVFLGSLTAIKYGYSSALGALIAWIAIFSPGLILVHGTMGIWSVARSRRWVKAMIRGINAGAVGLIYTAVYRIWQVGYIDEGFQYGKSLGDDPWWVVVTATSFVGGRWFGFSAPFAIILGAIMGLIRYAVVDA
;
A
#
# COMPACT_ATOMS: atom_id res chain seq x y z
N MET A 1 54.09 -38.02 8.72
CA MET A 1 52.62 -38.12 8.55
C MET A 1 51.96 -37.03 9.39
N GLY A 2 50.79 -36.51 8.97
CA GLY A 2 50.04 -35.51 9.74
C GLY A 2 49.42 -34.39 8.89
N VAL A 3 48.33 -34.69 8.16
CA VAL A 3 47.57 -33.69 7.39
C VAL A 3 46.07 -33.93 7.56
N ALA A 4 45.30 -32.84 7.70
CA ALA A 4 43.85 -32.75 7.55
C ALA A 4 42.94 -33.58 8.50
N GLY A 5 43.01 -33.30 9.80
CA GLY A 5 41.82 -33.34 10.66
C GLY A 5 40.98 -32.06 10.47
N ARG A 6 40.18 -31.96 9.41
CA ARG A 6 39.34 -30.76 9.14
C ARG A 6 38.00 -30.90 9.87
N ASP A 7 37.61 -29.88 10.64
CA ASP A 7 36.51 -30.03 11.61
C ASP A 7 35.10 -30.11 10.97
N TYR A 8 34.52 -31.31 10.96
CA TYR A 8 33.16 -31.59 10.48
C TYR A 8 32.06 -31.15 11.48
N SER A 9 32.40 -30.87 12.75
CA SER A 9 31.42 -30.52 13.78
C SER A 9 30.82 -29.13 13.56
N ASP A 10 31.62 -28.15 13.15
CA ASP A 10 31.13 -26.79 12.91
C ASP A 10 30.36 -26.65 11.59
N VAL A 11 30.77 -27.34 10.52
CA VAL A 11 30.00 -27.37 9.26
C VAL A 11 28.58 -27.91 9.52
N SER A 12 28.47 -29.00 10.28
CA SER A 12 27.17 -29.58 10.63
C SER A 12 26.38 -28.72 11.63
N ARG A 13 27.02 -27.95 12.53
CA ARG A 13 26.35 -26.96 13.39
C ARG A 13 25.79 -25.79 12.58
N LEU A 14 26.59 -25.22 11.68
CA LEU A 14 26.19 -24.14 10.77
C LEU A 14 25.03 -24.57 9.87
N ALA A 15 25.10 -25.76 9.27
CA ALA A 15 24.02 -26.34 8.48
C ALA A 15 22.72 -26.51 9.30
N ARG A 16 22.79 -27.05 10.53
CA ARG A 16 21.63 -27.16 11.43
C ARG A 16 21.06 -25.79 11.80
N GLY A 17 21.89 -24.77 12.01
CA GLY A 17 21.46 -23.39 12.25
C GLY A 17 20.83 -22.70 11.03
N ALA A 18 21.31 -23.01 9.82
CA ALA A 18 20.70 -22.55 8.58
C ALA A 18 19.33 -23.24 8.34
N ALA A 19 19.26 -24.55 8.48
CA ALA A 19 18.04 -25.34 8.31
C ALA A 19 16.93 -24.91 9.29
N ARG A 20 17.25 -24.67 10.57
CA ARG A 20 16.28 -24.14 11.56
C ARG A 20 15.73 -22.78 11.16
N ARG A 21 16.55 -21.86 10.64
CA ARG A 21 16.11 -20.55 10.14
C ARG A 21 15.25 -20.68 8.87
N ALA A 22 15.65 -21.52 7.92
CA ALA A 22 14.85 -21.80 6.72
C ALA A 22 13.48 -22.42 7.07
N TRP A 23 13.44 -23.37 8.00
CA TRP A 23 12.19 -23.98 8.47
C TRP A 23 11.26 -22.98 9.17
N LYS A 24 11.81 -22.12 10.04
CA LYS A 24 11.09 -21.01 10.69
C LYS A 24 10.45 -20.08 9.64
N VAL A 25 11.23 -19.66 8.63
CA VAL A 25 10.76 -18.83 7.52
C VAL A 25 9.70 -19.54 6.68
N LEU A 26 9.88 -20.84 6.40
CA LEU A 26 8.91 -21.65 5.67
C LEU A 26 7.60 -21.79 6.42
N ARG A 27 7.62 -22.31 7.66
CA ARG A 27 6.43 -22.47 8.51
C ARG A 27 5.67 -21.16 8.65
N ALA A 28 6.38 -20.05 8.84
CA ALA A 28 5.76 -18.76 8.95
C ALA A 28 5.15 -18.26 7.63
N ASN A 29 5.81 -18.40 6.48
CA ASN A 29 5.41 -17.73 5.24
C ASN A 29 4.62 -18.59 4.24
N TRP A 30 4.69 -19.93 4.27
CA TRP A 30 4.19 -20.81 3.19
C TRP A 30 2.75 -20.52 2.74
N HIS A 31 1.82 -20.38 3.69
CA HIS A 31 0.42 -20.17 3.38
C HIS A 31 0.16 -18.83 2.69
N LEU A 32 1.04 -17.83 2.78
CA LEU A 32 0.83 -16.52 2.14
C LEU A 32 0.83 -16.62 0.62
N GLY A 33 1.68 -17.47 0.03
CA GLY A 33 1.73 -17.67 -1.43
C GLY A 33 0.49 -18.35 -2.02
N VAL A 34 -0.39 -18.90 -1.17
CA VAL A 34 -1.63 -19.60 -1.56
C VAL A 34 -2.91 -19.03 -0.93
N THR A 35 -2.82 -18.11 0.05
CA THR A 35 -3.99 -17.49 0.71
C THR A 35 -4.07 -15.96 0.58
N ALA A 36 -3.05 -15.29 0.05
CA ALA A 36 -3.09 -13.84 -0.16
C ALA A 36 -3.69 -13.49 -1.53
N PHE A 37 -5.03 -13.44 -1.59
CA PHE A 37 -5.80 -13.01 -2.75
C PHE A 37 -6.05 -11.49 -2.77
N GLY A 38 -6.46 -10.95 -3.92
CA GLY A 38 -6.93 -9.56 -4.05
C GLY A 38 -5.82 -8.51 -4.25
N GLY A 39 -4.57 -8.92 -4.41
CA GLY A 39 -3.50 -8.03 -4.85
C GLY A 39 -2.93 -7.07 -3.79
N PRO A 40 -1.98 -6.19 -4.18
CA PRO A 40 -1.07 -5.55 -3.21
C PRO A 40 -1.75 -4.76 -2.07
N PRO A 41 -2.83 -3.99 -2.28
CA PRO A 41 -3.56 -3.34 -1.18
C PRO A 41 -4.05 -4.33 -0.11
N VAL A 42 -4.58 -5.48 -0.55
CA VAL A 42 -5.05 -6.55 0.34
C VAL A 42 -3.85 -7.27 0.99
N HIS A 43 -2.76 -7.47 0.25
CA HIS A 43 -1.53 -8.05 0.82
C HIS A 43 -0.97 -7.20 1.97
N PHE A 44 -1.01 -5.88 1.87
CA PHE A 44 -0.63 -4.99 2.97
C PHE A 44 -1.54 -5.18 4.20
N ARG A 45 -2.87 -5.23 4.01
CA ARG A 45 -3.82 -5.57 5.09
C ARG A 45 -3.46 -6.90 5.78
N ILE A 46 -3.19 -7.95 4.99
CA ILE A 46 -2.80 -9.28 5.46
C ILE A 46 -1.50 -9.22 6.25
N PHE A 47 -0.47 -8.53 5.74
CA PHE A 47 0.82 -8.39 6.40
C PHE A 47 0.73 -7.59 7.71
N ASN A 48 -0.11 -6.57 7.78
CA ASN A 48 -0.35 -5.82 9.02
C ASN A 48 -1.03 -6.70 10.08
N VAL A 49 -2.14 -7.37 9.74
CA VAL A 49 -2.85 -8.28 10.65
C VAL A 49 -1.92 -9.41 11.13
N LYS A 50 -1.11 -9.96 10.23
CA LYS A 50 -0.19 -11.05 10.57
C LYS A 50 1.00 -10.59 11.39
N PHE A 51 1.84 -9.71 10.83
CA PHE A 51 3.17 -9.40 11.36
C PHE A 51 3.19 -8.30 12.42
N VAL A 52 2.18 -7.42 12.45
CA VAL A 52 2.03 -6.39 13.49
C VAL A 52 1.08 -6.83 14.59
N GLN A 53 -0.12 -7.30 14.24
CA GLN A 53 -1.18 -7.55 15.24
C GLN A 53 -1.06 -8.92 15.90
N LYS A 54 -1.05 -10.01 15.12
CA LYS A 54 -1.03 -11.40 15.62
C LYS A 54 0.36 -11.80 16.16
N THR A 55 1.37 -11.87 15.30
CA THR A 55 2.69 -12.40 15.66
C THR A 55 3.62 -11.36 16.30
N LYS A 56 3.36 -10.07 16.05
CA LYS A 56 4.16 -8.91 16.52
C LYS A 56 5.66 -9.07 16.23
N TRP A 57 6.00 -9.44 14.99
CA TRP A 57 7.39 -9.45 14.50
C TRP A 57 7.94 -8.04 14.26
N ILE A 58 7.06 -7.06 14.04
CA ILE A 58 7.37 -5.64 13.85
C ILE A 58 6.26 -4.81 14.48
N ASP A 59 6.58 -3.58 14.90
CA ASP A 59 5.57 -2.61 15.33
C ASP A 59 4.93 -1.86 14.14
N GLU A 60 3.89 -1.05 14.42
CA GLU A 60 3.20 -0.27 13.39
C GLU A 60 4.09 0.86 12.81
N GLN A 61 5.10 1.38 13.52
CA GLN A 61 6.02 2.38 12.96
C GLN A 61 6.93 1.73 11.90
N ILE A 62 7.56 0.61 12.20
CA ILE A 62 8.35 -0.18 11.25
C ILE A 62 7.47 -0.62 10.07
N TYR A 63 6.23 -1.06 10.34
CA TYR A 63 5.28 -1.39 9.28
C TYR A 63 5.01 -0.22 8.34
N GLN A 64 4.71 0.97 8.88
CA GLN A 64 4.44 2.16 8.08
C GLN A 64 5.69 2.66 7.31
N GLU A 65 6.88 2.56 7.91
CA GLU A 65 8.16 2.84 7.23
C GLU A 65 8.41 1.88 6.05
N LEU A 66 8.25 0.57 6.27
CA LEU A 66 8.43 -0.43 5.22
C LEU A 66 7.40 -0.29 4.09
N PHE A 67 6.17 0.14 4.41
CA PHE A 67 5.17 0.50 3.42
C PHE A 67 5.64 1.70 2.56
N SER A 68 6.22 2.74 3.17
CA SER A 68 6.80 3.87 2.42
C SER A 68 7.85 3.43 1.40
N ILE A 69 8.87 2.68 1.86
CA ILE A 69 9.97 2.22 1.01
C ILE A 69 9.45 1.32 -0.10
N SER A 70 8.52 0.43 0.23
CA SER A 70 7.94 -0.54 -0.71
C SER A 70 7.10 0.12 -1.81
N GLN A 71 6.50 1.28 -1.55
CA GLN A 71 5.76 2.04 -2.56
C GLN A 71 6.66 3.01 -3.34
N ALA A 72 7.65 3.63 -2.69
CA ALA A 72 8.50 4.67 -3.28
C ALA A 72 9.60 4.15 -4.21
N LEU A 73 10.07 2.92 -3.99
CA LEU A 73 10.96 2.22 -4.93
C LEU A 73 10.15 1.51 -6.02
N SER A 74 10.77 1.22 -7.16
CA SER A 74 10.11 0.47 -8.25
C SER A 74 10.01 -1.04 -7.97
N GLY A 75 9.22 -1.74 -8.79
CA GLY A 75 8.93 -3.17 -8.67
C GLY A 75 7.83 -3.52 -7.66
N PRO A 76 7.53 -4.82 -7.46
CA PRO A 76 6.30 -5.26 -6.78
C PRO A 76 6.24 -4.91 -5.29
N ALA A 77 5.45 -3.89 -4.95
CA ALA A 77 5.40 -3.28 -3.62
C ALA A 77 5.11 -4.28 -2.47
N SER A 78 4.12 -5.17 -2.60
CA SER A 78 3.84 -6.18 -1.57
C SER A 78 4.99 -7.19 -1.39
N THR A 79 5.62 -7.60 -2.49
CA THR A 79 6.75 -8.54 -2.44
C THR A 79 7.97 -7.91 -1.74
N LYS A 80 8.27 -6.65 -2.05
CA LYS A 80 9.34 -5.89 -1.36
C LYS A 80 9.07 -5.74 0.13
N MET A 81 7.81 -5.53 0.54
CA MET A 81 7.47 -5.44 1.95
C MET A 81 7.66 -6.76 2.68
N LEU A 82 7.20 -7.88 2.13
CA LEU A 82 7.38 -9.20 2.72
C LEU A 82 8.87 -9.59 2.81
N TYR A 83 9.64 -9.26 1.76
CA TYR A 83 11.09 -9.39 1.74
C TYR A 83 11.73 -8.61 2.89
N CYS A 84 11.41 -7.32 3.06
CA CYS A 84 11.92 -6.48 4.14
C CYS A 84 11.57 -6.98 5.55
N ILE A 85 10.34 -7.47 5.77
CA ILE A 85 9.91 -8.02 7.08
C ILE A 85 10.78 -9.22 7.48
N ASN A 86 11.06 -10.12 6.53
CA ASN A 86 11.92 -11.28 6.78
C ASN A 86 13.41 -10.90 6.83
N LEU A 87 13.84 -9.88 6.08
CA LEU A 87 15.21 -9.34 6.09
C LEU A 87 15.61 -8.80 7.48
N ILE A 88 14.71 -8.06 8.14
CA ILE A 88 14.95 -7.52 9.49
C ILE A 88 14.97 -8.64 10.54
N ARG A 89 14.10 -9.66 10.41
CA ARG A 89 13.95 -10.70 11.45
C ARG A 89 15.03 -11.79 11.41
N ASP A 90 15.39 -12.26 10.21
CA ASP A 90 16.22 -13.45 10.03
C ASP A 90 17.27 -13.31 8.89
N GLY A 91 17.43 -12.11 8.31
CA GLY A 91 18.51 -11.77 7.38
C GLY A 91 18.26 -12.06 5.89
N PHE A 92 19.29 -11.88 5.05
CA PHE A 92 19.17 -11.94 3.59
C PHE A 92 18.60 -13.26 3.05
N LEU A 93 19.08 -14.40 3.56
CA LEU A 93 18.59 -15.71 3.13
C LEU A 93 17.11 -15.91 3.50
N ALA A 94 16.67 -15.42 4.66
CA ALA A 94 15.27 -15.47 5.06
C ALA A 94 14.38 -14.61 4.15
N ALA A 95 14.86 -13.43 3.75
CA ALA A 95 14.18 -12.56 2.80
C ALA A 95 14.08 -13.19 1.40
N LEU A 96 15.15 -13.85 0.94
CA LEU A 96 15.15 -14.57 -0.34
C LEU A 96 14.20 -15.77 -0.29
N PHE A 97 14.29 -16.63 0.72
CA PHE A 97 13.38 -17.77 0.86
C PHE A 97 11.92 -17.33 1.00
N SER A 98 11.61 -16.27 1.77
CA SER A 98 10.24 -15.78 1.87
C SER A 98 9.70 -15.26 0.54
N PHE A 99 10.52 -14.63 -0.30
CA PHE A 99 10.14 -14.29 -1.69
C PHE A 99 9.85 -15.54 -2.53
N LEU A 100 10.74 -16.54 -2.54
CA LEU A 100 10.53 -17.79 -3.29
C LEU A 100 9.19 -18.43 -2.90
N ILE A 101 8.97 -18.60 -1.60
CA ILE A 101 7.79 -19.24 -1.02
C ILE A 101 6.50 -18.43 -1.27
N TRP A 102 6.59 -17.10 -1.30
CA TRP A 102 5.50 -16.18 -1.61
C TRP A 102 5.10 -16.17 -3.07
N SER A 103 6.07 -16.26 -3.99
CA SER A 103 5.85 -16.03 -5.41
C SER A 103 5.69 -17.32 -6.21
N LEU A 104 6.41 -18.41 -5.86
CA LEU A 104 6.44 -19.64 -6.64
C LEU A 104 5.07 -20.37 -6.77
N PRO A 105 4.21 -20.47 -5.75
CA PRO A 105 2.91 -21.16 -5.92
C PRO A 105 2.03 -20.46 -6.97
N GLY A 106 1.95 -19.12 -6.90
CA GLY A 106 1.26 -18.32 -7.90
C GLY A 106 1.96 -18.36 -9.27
N ALA A 107 3.29 -18.41 -9.33
CA ALA A 107 4.04 -18.50 -10.58
C ALA A 107 3.80 -19.83 -11.30
N LEU A 108 3.80 -20.95 -10.56
CA LEU A 108 3.52 -22.30 -11.08
C LEU A 108 2.07 -22.41 -11.57
N GLY A 109 1.11 -21.83 -10.84
CA GLY A 109 -0.29 -21.78 -11.28
C GLY A 109 -0.48 -20.94 -12.55
N MET A 110 0.11 -19.74 -12.61
CA MET A 110 0.08 -18.91 -13.83
C MET A 110 0.82 -19.55 -15.01
N TYR A 111 1.88 -20.31 -14.76
CA TYR A 111 2.54 -21.13 -15.78
C TYR A 111 1.61 -22.23 -16.30
N GLY A 112 0.98 -23.01 -15.42
CA GLY A 112 -0.01 -24.03 -15.82
C GLY A 112 -1.17 -23.44 -16.62
N LEU A 113 -1.71 -22.30 -16.17
CA LEU A 113 -2.76 -21.55 -16.88
C LEU A 113 -2.30 -21.06 -18.26
N SER A 114 -1.04 -20.66 -18.43
CA SER A 114 -0.51 -20.25 -19.74
C SER A 114 -0.42 -21.42 -20.72
N VAL A 115 -0.04 -22.61 -20.25
CA VAL A 115 -0.03 -23.82 -21.07
C VAL A 115 -1.47 -24.23 -21.41
N GLY A 116 -2.42 -24.07 -20.49
CA GLY A 116 -3.84 -24.24 -20.76
C GLY A 116 -4.34 -23.31 -21.87
N VAL A 117 -4.19 -21.98 -21.69
CA VAL A 117 -4.67 -20.96 -22.64
C VAL A 117 -4.01 -21.09 -24.02
N ALA A 118 -2.75 -21.53 -24.10
CA ALA A 118 -2.08 -21.79 -25.38
C ALA A 118 -2.70 -22.93 -26.21
N ASN A 119 -3.58 -23.76 -25.63
CA ASN A 119 -4.29 -24.86 -26.30
C ASN A 119 -5.79 -24.57 -26.47
N ILE A 120 -6.21 -23.30 -26.45
CA ILE A 120 -7.62 -22.89 -26.61
C ILE A 120 -7.81 -22.05 -27.89
N ASP A 121 -8.74 -22.50 -28.74
CA ASP A 121 -9.19 -21.87 -29.99
C ASP A 121 -9.54 -20.39 -29.84
N GLU A 122 -9.51 -19.62 -30.94
CA GLU A 122 -9.49 -18.14 -30.91
C GLU A 122 -10.58 -17.49 -30.04
N THR A 123 -11.76 -18.08 -29.90
CA THR A 123 -12.84 -17.63 -29.00
C THR A 123 -13.00 -18.53 -27.76
N LEU A 124 -12.97 -17.94 -26.56
CA LEU A 124 -13.44 -18.64 -25.34
C LEU A 124 -14.97 -18.90 -25.40
N PRO A 125 -15.47 -19.98 -24.75
CA PRO A 125 -16.89 -20.15 -24.49
C PRO A 125 -17.44 -18.98 -23.66
N ARG A 126 -18.61 -18.45 -24.04
CA ARG A 126 -19.24 -17.27 -23.41
C ARG A 126 -19.37 -17.31 -21.87
N PRO A 127 -19.69 -18.45 -21.21
CA PRO A 127 -19.70 -18.53 -19.75
C PRO A 127 -18.38 -18.09 -19.10
N VAL A 128 -17.25 -18.28 -19.79
CA VAL A 128 -15.92 -17.92 -19.27
C VAL A 128 -15.74 -16.40 -19.25
N TYR A 129 -16.20 -15.65 -20.26
CA TYR A 129 -16.11 -14.18 -20.24
C TYR A 129 -16.93 -13.57 -19.09
N ALA A 130 -18.14 -14.10 -18.86
CA ALA A 130 -18.99 -13.68 -17.74
C ALA A 130 -18.36 -14.03 -16.38
N LEU A 131 -17.77 -15.23 -16.24
CA LEU A 131 -17.01 -15.64 -15.05
C LEU A 131 -15.79 -14.73 -14.80
N LEU A 132 -14.99 -14.43 -15.82
CA LEU A 132 -13.80 -13.58 -15.71
C LEU A 132 -14.18 -12.13 -15.34
N SER A 133 -15.27 -11.61 -15.91
CA SER A 133 -15.84 -10.31 -15.53
C SER A 133 -16.33 -10.28 -14.09
N GLY A 134 -16.99 -11.36 -13.62
CA GLY A 134 -17.40 -11.53 -12.24
C GLY A 134 -16.22 -11.57 -11.25
N LEU A 135 -15.15 -12.31 -11.58
CA LEU A 135 -13.89 -12.33 -10.81
C LEU A 135 -13.27 -10.93 -10.72
N ASN A 136 -13.17 -10.20 -11.84
CA ASN A 136 -12.64 -8.85 -11.88
C ASN A 136 -13.49 -7.88 -11.04
N ALA A 137 -14.80 -7.89 -11.22
CA ALA A 137 -15.73 -7.03 -10.49
C ALA A 137 -15.62 -7.22 -8.98
N ALA A 138 -15.57 -8.46 -8.51
CA ALA A 138 -15.38 -8.75 -7.10
C ALA A 138 -14.00 -8.31 -6.59
N THR A 139 -12.93 -8.59 -7.35
CA THR A 139 -11.56 -8.16 -7.01
C THR A 139 -11.48 -6.64 -6.83
N VAL A 140 -12.12 -5.85 -7.69
CA VAL A 140 -12.17 -4.38 -7.53
C VAL A 140 -12.83 -3.96 -6.22
N GLY A 141 -13.88 -4.66 -5.77
CA GLY A 141 -14.54 -4.40 -4.49
C GLY A 141 -13.65 -4.68 -3.28
N VAL A 142 -12.92 -5.80 -3.30
CA VAL A 142 -11.96 -6.16 -2.26
C VAL A 142 -10.78 -5.18 -2.21
N ILE A 143 -10.29 -4.73 -3.38
CA ILE A 143 -9.23 -3.72 -3.47
C ILE A 143 -9.71 -2.35 -2.96
N ALA A 144 -10.94 -1.94 -3.30
CA ALA A 144 -11.54 -0.70 -2.81
C ALA A 144 -11.70 -0.70 -1.28
N LEU A 145 -12.09 -1.84 -0.69
CA LEU A 145 -12.13 -2.00 0.76
C LEU A 145 -10.74 -1.81 1.40
N ALA A 146 -9.72 -2.49 0.87
CA ALA A 146 -8.35 -2.34 1.36
C ALA A 146 -7.81 -0.90 1.18
N ALA A 147 -8.21 -0.19 0.12
CA ALA A 147 -7.87 1.23 -0.07
C ALA A 147 -8.44 2.09 1.07
N VAL A 148 -9.72 1.88 1.42
CA VAL A 148 -10.40 2.59 2.52
C VAL A 148 -9.76 2.28 3.86
N GLU A 149 -9.44 1.02 4.16
CA GLU A 149 -8.78 0.66 5.42
C GLU A 149 -7.35 1.25 5.55
N LEU A 150 -6.59 1.27 4.45
CA LEU A 150 -5.26 1.89 4.43
C LEU A 150 -5.35 3.42 4.56
N ALA A 151 -6.38 4.06 4.00
CA ALA A 151 -6.63 5.49 4.16
C ALA A 151 -6.93 5.89 5.61
N HIS A 152 -7.71 5.09 6.34
CA HIS A 152 -7.95 5.32 7.77
C HIS A 152 -6.67 5.26 8.62
N LYS A 153 -5.62 4.55 8.16
CA LYS A 153 -4.31 4.48 8.83
C LYS A 153 -3.33 5.57 8.38
N ALA A 154 -3.32 5.92 7.10
CA ALA A 154 -2.39 6.92 6.54
C ALA A 154 -2.82 8.37 6.80
N ILE A 155 -4.12 8.64 7.01
CA ILE A 155 -4.62 9.99 7.28
C ILE A 155 -4.45 10.32 8.77
N THR A 156 -3.25 10.74 9.15
CA THR A 156 -2.93 11.17 10.53
C THR A 156 -3.39 12.59 10.86
N ASP A 157 -3.62 13.43 9.86
CA ASP A 157 -3.85 14.88 10.03
C ASP A 157 -4.49 15.53 8.78
N LYS A 158 -4.77 16.83 8.86
CA LYS A 158 -5.42 17.61 7.79
C LYS A 158 -4.59 17.67 6.49
N LEU A 159 -3.26 17.77 6.56
CA LEU A 159 -2.43 17.77 5.36
C LEU A 159 -2.38 16.37 4.74
N SER A 160 -2.19 15.32 5.54
CA SER A 160 -2.23 13.93 5.03
C SER A 160 -3.56 13.61 4.35
N ARG A 161 -4.69 14.15 4.84
CA ARG A 161 -6.01 14.04 4.18
C ARG A 161 -6.02 14.72 2.80
N ILE A 162 -5.50 15.94 2.70
CA ILE A 162 -5.40 16.68 1.44
C ILE A 162 -4.47 15.94 0.46
N VAL A 163 -3.36 15.38 0.95
CA VAL A 163 -2.40 14.62 0.14
C VAL A 163 -3.01 13.34 -0.44
N VAL A 164 -3.74 12.53 0.36
CA VAL A 164 -4.44 11.33 -0.15
C VAL A 164 -5.43 11.70 -1.26
N PHE A 165 -6.23 12.76 -1.06
CA PHE A 165 -7.17 13.23 -2.07
C PHE A 165 -6.45 13.73 -3.33
N ALA A 166 -5.44 14.58 -3.16
CA ALA A 166 -4.74 15.21 -4.27
C ALA A 166 -3.96 14.20 -5.13
N SER A 167 -3.24 13.24 -4.53
CA SER A 167 -2.50 12.24 -5.32
C SER A 167 -3.45 11.24 -6.00
N GLY A 168 -4.55 10.87 -5.36
CA GLY A 168 -5.57 9.99 -5.95
C GLY A 168 -6.28 10.63 -7.14
N ALA A 169 -6.77 11.87 -6.98
CA ALA A 169 -7.39 12.63 -8.06
C ALA A 169 -6.39 12.90 -9.21
N ALA A 170 -5.17 13.34 -8.90
CA ALA A 170 -4.13 13.56 -9.89
C ALA A 170 -3.80 12.28 -10.68
N GLY A 171 -3.64 11.14 -10.00
CA GLY A 171 -3.33 9.87 -10.65
C GLY A 171 -4.47 9.30 -11.52
N MET A 172 -5.72 9.66 -11.23
CA MET A 172 -6.87 9.37 -12.11
C MET A 172 -6.85 10.28 -13.34
N LEU A 173 -6.59 11.58 -13.17
CA LEU A 173 -6.64 12.59 -14.23
C LEU A 173 -5.46 12.51 -15.23
N TYR A 174 -4.29 12.03 -14.82
CA TYR A 174 -3.11 11.97 -15.70
C TYR A 174 -2.50 10.57 -15.79
N ASN A 175 -2.30 10.10 -17.03
CA ASN A 175 -1.88 8.74 -17.34
C ASN A 175 -0.44 8.66 -17.86
N ALA A 176 0.53 8.96 -16.98
CA ALA A 176 1.95 8.70 -17.24
C ALA A 176 2.62 8.01 -16.04
N LEU A 177 3.57 7.13 -16.32
CA LEU A 177 4.19 6.25 -15.32
C LEU A 177 5.17 6.99 -14.40
N TRP A 178 5.95 7.92 -14.98
CA TRP A 178 6.85 8.81 -14.26
C TRP A 178 6.13 9.72 -13.26
N TYR A 179 4.83 9.93 -13.44
CA TYR A 179 4.03 10.81 -12.61
C TYR A 179 3.83 10.26 -11.19
N PHE A 180 3.78 8.93 -11.01
CA PHE A 180 3.60 8.34 -9.68
C PHE A 180 4.79 8.55 -8.74
N PRO A 181 6.06 8.31 -9.15
CA PRO A 181 7.24 8.78 -8.41
C PRO A 181 7.21 10.27 -8.06
N VAL A 182 6.83 11.11 -9.04
CA VAL A 182 6.79 12.57 -8.85
C VAL A 182 5.72 12.97 -7.84
N LEU A 183 4.51 12.40 -7.91
CA LEU A 183 3.44 12.62 -6.93
C LEU A 183 3.86 12.15 -5.53
N MET A 184 4.49 10.98 -5.42
CA MET A 184 4.95 10.46 -4.12
C MET A 184 6.06 11.32 -3.51
N LEU A 185 7.03 11.76 -4.31
CA LEU A 185 8.08 12.68 -3.88
C LEU A 185 7.50 14.03 -3.48
N ALA A 186 6.60 14.61 -4.30
CA ALA A 186 5.91 15.86 -4.00
C ALA A 186 5.08 15.77 -2.72
N SER A 187 4.44 14.62 -2.47
CA SER A 187 3.68 14.35 -1.24
C SER A 187 4.59 14.38 0.00
N GLY A 188 5.77 13.73 -0.07
CA GLY A 188 6.77 13.76 1.00
C GLY A 188 7.43 15.13 1.20
N VAL A 189 7.67 15.88 0.12
CA VAL A 189 8.17 17.26 0.20
C VAL A 189 7.11 18.19 0.81
N ALA A 190 5.83 18.02 0.47
CA ALA A 190 4.76 18.83 1.03
C ALA A 190 4.64 18.69 2.56
N THR A 191 4.71 17.47 3.10
CA THR A 191 4.72 17.24 4.55
C THR A 191 5.99 17.75 5.22
N LEU A 192 7.16 17.59 4.58
CA LEU A 192 8.43 18.15 5.06
C LEU A 192 8.38 19.68 5.18
N VAL A 193 7.94 20.37 4.13
CA VAL A 193 7.84 21.84 4.06
C VAL A 193 6.83 22.41 5.07
N TYR A 194 5.77 21.66 5.34
CA TYR A 194 4.77 21.98 6.37
C TYR A 194 5.33 21.81 7.79
N ASP A 195 5.93 20.65 8.10
CA ASP A 195 6.44 20.32 9.44
C ASP A 195 7.61 21.22 9.86
N TYR A 196 8.51 21.52 8.92
CA TYR A 196 9.62 22.47 9.16
C TYR A 196 9.18 23.94 9.08
N ARG A 197 7.88 24.21 8.89
CA ARG A 197 7.27 25.55 8.82
C ARG A 197 7.96 26.47 7.81
N TRP A 198 8.61 25.93 6.78
CA TRP A 198 9.29 26.71 5.73
C TRP A 198 8.32 27.65 5.03
N LEU A 199 7.10 27.18 4.74
CA LEU A 199 6.03 27.98 4.14
C LEU A 199 5.40 28.99 5.12
N HIS A 200 5.58 28.81 6.43
CA HIS A 200 4.95 29.65 7.45
C HIS A 200 5.56 31.05 7.49
N ARG A 201 6.88 31.20 7.27
CA ARG A 201 7.55 32.51 7.17
C ARG A 201 7.00 33.38 6.01
N PRO A 202 6.98 32.92 4.74
CA PRO A 202 6.42 33.70 3.64
C PRO A 202 4.90 33.85 3.74
N ILE A 203 4.14 32.82 4.14
CA ILE A 203 2.67 32.94 4.26
C ILE A 203 2.30 33.94 5.35
N THR A 204 2.92 33.90 6.54
CA THR A 204 2.64 34.89 7.59
C THR A 204 3.05 36.30 7.13
N ALA A 205 4.14 36.47 6.36
CA ALA A 205 4.50 37.76 5.78
C ALA A 205 3.48 38.28 4.74
N VAL A 206 2.95 37.41 3.87
CA VAL A 206 1.90 37.74 2.89
C VAL A 206 0.58 38.05 3.60
N VAL A 207 0.17 37.27 4.59
CA VAL A 207 -1.04 37.53 5.40
C VAL A 207 -0.90 38.85 6.17
N HIS A 208 0.26 39.17 6.75
CA HIS A 208 0.50 40.48 7.38
C HIS A 208 0.60 41.64 6.37
N ARG A 209 0.82 41.40 5.08
CA ARG A 209 0.65 42.41 4.01
C ARG A 209 -0.84 42.58 3.67
N VAL A 210 -1.56 41.50 3.39
CA VAL A 210 -2.98 41.52 3.00
C VAL A 210 -3.86 42.07 4.12
N SER A 211 -3.63 41.68 5.37
CA SER A 211 -4.36 42.22 6.53
C SER A 211 -4.05 43.70 6.77
N ARG A 212 -2.80 44.15 6.58
CA ARG A 212 -2.48 45.60 6.61
C ARG A 212 -3.12 46.36 5.45
N ALA A 213 -3.19 45.79 4.25
CA ALA A 213 -3.90 46.39 3.12
C ALA A 213 -5.40 46.51 3.40
N LYS A 214 -6.05 45.46 3.95
CA LYS A 214 -7.46 45.53 4.37
C LYS A 214 -7.70 46.56 5.47
N LEU A 215 -6.81 46.66 6.46
CA LEU A 215 -6.89 47.69 7.52
C LEU A 215 -6.68 49.11 6.99
N ALA A 216 -5.85 49.30 5.97
CA ALA A 216 -5.67 50.59 5.29
C ALA A 216 -6.91 50.97 4.46
N PHE A 217 -7.48 50.04 3.68
CA PHE A 217 -8.71 50.26 2.92
C PHE A 217 -9.94 50.48 3.82
N GLY A 218 -9.98 49.86 5.00
CA GLY A 218 -11.06 50.04 5.98
C GLY A 218 -11.09 51.42 6.66
N LYS A 219 -10.02 52.23 6.54
CA LYS A 219 -9.91 53.56 7.18
C LYS A 219 -10.13 54.73 6.21
N LYS A 220 -11.26 54.72 5.48
CA LYS A 220 -11.83 55.92 4.84
C LYS A 220 -13.34 56.03 5.12
N LYS A 221 -13.69 56.63 6.26
CA LYS A 221 -14.95 57.36 6.46
C LYS A 221 -14.64 58.86 6.52
N PRO A 222 -15.42 59.75 5.88
CA PRO A 222 -15.15 61.19 5.92
C PRO A 222 -15.42 61.77 7.31
N GLN A 223 -14.54 62.65 7.77
CA GLN A 223 -14.72 63.40 9.02
C GLN A 223 -15.36 64.75 8.70
N ASN A 224 -16.69 64.78 8.55
CA ASN A 224 -17.43 66.02 8.32
C ASN A 224 -17.47 66.87 9.60
N SER A 225 -16.77 68.00 9.57
CA SER A 225 -16.91 69.07 10.55
C SER A 225 -18.15 69.92 10.24
N ILE A 226 -19.05 70.05 11.21
CA ILE A 226 -20.09 71.10 11.21
C ILE A 226 -19.95 71.86 12.54
N ARG A 227 -20.07 73.19 12.51
CA ARG A 227 -19.66 74.10 13.59
C ARG A 227 -20.57 75.33 13.63
N SER A 228 -21.27 75.55 14.75
CA SER A 228 -21.98 76.79 15.15
C SER A 228 -22.65 76.58 16.53
N PRO A 229 -23.03 77.63 17.28
CA PRO A 229 -22.23 78.81 17.66
C PRO A 229 -22.19 79.00 19.21
N ARG A 230 -22.00 80.23 19.73
CA ARG A 230 -21.72 80.56 21.15
C ARG A 230 -22.96 81.04 21.95
N GLN A 231 -22.75 81.22 23.27
CA GLN A 231 -23.49 82.01 24.31
C GLN A 231 -24.49 81.22 25.20
N SER A 232 -24.67 81.52 26.49
CA SER A 232 -23.84 82.20 27.53
C SER A 232 -24.49 82.12 28.93
N SER A 233 -23.70 82.17 30.02
CA SER A 233 -24.12 82.36 31.45
C SER A 233 -25.06 81.26 32.05
N GLN A 234 -25.31 81.09 33.36
CA GLN A 234 -24.99 81.83 34.60
C GLN A 234 -25.12 80.90 35.85
N GLY A 235 -24.35 81.14 36.94
CA GLY A 235 -24.51 80.52 38.29
C GLY A 235 -24.25 79.00 38.41
N ASP A 236 -24.10 78.38 39.60
CA ASP A 236 -23.73 78.86 40.95
C ASP A 236 -23.11 77.69 41.78
N GLU A 237 -22.71 77.90 43.03
CA GLU A 237 -21.96 76.94 43.89
C GLU A 237 -22.79 75.80 44.57
N PRO A 238 -22.15 74.77 45.18
CA PRO A 238 -22.78 73.48 45.58
C PRO A 238 -23.25 73.39 47.05
N VAL A 239 -23.33 72.17 47.63
CA VAL A 239 -23.92 71.74 48.94
C VAL A 239 -25.40 71.28 48.75
N GLU A 240 -25.99 70.24 49.38
CA GLU A 240 -25.85 69.66 50.73
C GLU A 240 -25.56 68.13 50.81
N ILE A 241 -26.02 67.39 51.84
CA ILE A 241 -25.17 66.42 52.58
C ILE A 241 -25.90 65.20 53.26
N HIS A 242 -25.12 64.15 53.61
CA HIS A 242 -25.39 63.06 54.60
C HIS A 242 -26.51 62.01 54.33
N SER A 243 -26.56 60.81 54.93
CA SER A 243 -25.58 59.89 55.61
C SER A 243 -26.24 58.46 55.71
N ASP A 244 -25.87 57.41 56.46
CA ASP A 244 -24.83 57.10 57.49
C ASP A 244 -24.51 55.56 57.55
N ARG A 245 -24.28 54.98 58.74
CA ARG A 245 -24.03 53.55 59.05
C ARG A 245 -24.81 53.07 60.29
N PRO A 246 -24.89 51.73 60.50
CA PRO A 246 -24.64 51.19 61.85
C PRO A 246 -23.34 50.35 62.03
N ARG A 247 -23.17 49.84 63.27
CA ARG A 247 -22.03 49.12 63.90
C ARG A 247 -22.54 47.79 64.53
N ARG A 248 -21.77 46.83 65.10
CA ARG A 248 -20.35 46.36 65.00
C ARG A 248 -20.07 45.30 66.12
N SER A 249 -19.88 44.02 65.79
CA SER A 249 -19.24 42.97 66.63
C SER A 249 -19.12 41.65 65.83
N GLY A 250 -18.23 40.68 66.12
CA GLY A 250 -17.01 40.74 66.93
C GLY A 250 -16.76 39.50 67.81
N GLU A 251 -16.22 38.40 67.27
CA GLU A 251 -15.72 37.22 68.04
C GLU A 251 -14.75 36.34 67.20
N GLU A 252 -14.33 35.15 67.69
CA GLU A 252 -12.97 34.60 67.50
C GLU A 252 -12.77 33.40 66.51
N ILE A 253 -11.65 32.67 66.64
CA ILE A 253 -10.98 31.66 65.76
C ILE A 253 -11.22 30.21 66.31
N PRO A 254 -10.73 29.06 65.72
CA PRO A 254 -10.07 28.74 64.42
C PRO A 254 -10.56 27.42 63.71
N MET A 255 -9.81 26.94 62.68
CA MET A 255 -9.82 25.60 62.03
C MET A 255 -11.03 25.28 61.10
N GLU A 256 -11.03 24.26 60.21
CA GLU A 256 -10.06 23.18 59.88
C GLU A 256 -10.08 22.81 58.36
N ASP A 257 -9.34 21.76 57.98
CA ASP A 257 -9.09 21.28 56.61
C ASP A 257 -10.20 20.36 56.01
N ARG A 258 -10.15 20.19 54.68
CA ARG A 258 -10.68 19.08 53.81
C ARG A 258 -11.89 19.35 52.88
N PRO A 259 -11.90 18.71 51.67
CA PRO A 259 -12.94 18.89 50.66
C PRO A 259 -14.14 17.94 50.83
N VAL A 260 -15.33 18.39 50.42
CA VAL A 260 -16.59 17.63 50.45
C VAL A 260 -16.94 17.09 49.06
N GLN A 261 -17.23 15.80 48.98
CA GLN A 261 -17.87 15.16 47.82
C GLN A 261 -19.39 15.42 47.83
N THR A 262 -20.00 15.54 46.65
CA THR A 262 -21.46 15.45 46.48
C THR A 262 -21.81 14.47 45.37
N GLN A 263 -22.37 13.32 45.75
CA GLN A 263 -23.12 12.43 44.86
C GLN A 263 -24.62 12.64 45.11
N HIS A 264 -25.43 12.66 44.05
CA HIS A 264 -26.84 12.22 43.96
C HIS A 264 -27.25 12.35 42.47
N GLY A 265 -27.97 11.42 41.82
CA GLY A 265 -28.39 10.07 42.23
C GLY A 265 -29.52 9.53 41.31
N SER A 266 -29.56 8.20 41.08
CA SER A 266 -30.61 7.45 40.33
C SER A 266 -30.79 7.75 38.83
N ALA A 267 -31.26 6.82 37.99
CA ALA A 267 -31.52 5.36 38.13
C ALA A 267 -31.37 4.66 36.76
N GLY A 268 -31.09 3.35 36.73
CA GLY A 268 -30.81 2.65 35.45
C GLY A 268 -30.83 1.10 35.39
N LEU A 269 -31.22 0.41 36.48
CA LEU A 269 -31.33 -1.06 36.61
C LEU A 269 -30.01 -1.88 36.49
N PRO A 270 -29.96 -3.11 37.07
CA PRO A 270 -28.72 -3.89 37.21
C PRO A 270 -28.52 -4.92 36.10
N VAL A 271 -27.25 -5.20 35.77
CA VAL A 271 -26.82 -6.43 35.08
C VAL A 271 -26.13 -7.32 36.12
N THR A 272 -26.57 -8.57 36.25
CA THR A 272 -26.13 -9.49 37.30
C THR A 272 -24.65 -9.85 37.15
N GLU A 273 -23.86 -9.62 38.21
CA GLU A 273 -22.41 -9.87 38.25
C GLU A 273 -22.10 -11.37 38.45
N GLN A 274 -22.57 -12.23 37.53
CA GLN A 274 -22.45 -13.69 37.68
C GLN A 274 -22.23 -14.51 36.39
N GLU A 275 -21.98 -13.89 35.24
CA GLU A 275 -21.51 -14.58 34.01
C GLU A 275 -19.97 -14.57 33.83
N ALA A 276 -19.22 -14.19 34.87
CA ALA A 276 -17.75 -14.21 34.88
C ALA A 276 -17.15 -15.61 35.16
N LYS A 277 -17.77 -16.68 34.62
CA LYS A 277 -17.30 -18.07 34.60
C LYS A 277 -18.13 -18.88 33.60
N ASN A 278 -17.56 -19.97 33.08
CA ASN A 278 -18.18 -20.95 32.17
C ASN A 278 -18.57 -20.43 30.77
N VAL A 279 -17.56 -20.04 29.99
CA VAL A 279 -17.56 -20.42 28.56
C VAL A 279 -16.50 -21.51 28.41
N ASP A 280 -16.95 -22.76 28.32
CA ASP A 280 -16.05 -23.89 28.14
C ASP A 280 -15.31 -23.79 26.80
N THR A 281 -14.01 -24.09 26.84
CA THR A 281 -13.15 -24.08 25.67
C THR A 281 -13.41 -25.31 24.81
N THR A 282 -14.46 -25.23 23.98
CA THR A 282 -14.67 -26.18 22.88
C THR A 282 -13.47 -26.11 21.93
N ALA A 283 -12.61 -27.13 22.02
CA ALA A 283 -11.37 -27.20 21.28
C ALA A 283 -11.64 -27.30 19.77
N SER A 284 -11.44 -26.20 19.06
CA SER A 284 -11.17 -26.21 17.62
C SER A 284 -9.66 -26.26 17.40
N ASP A 285 -9.23 -27.10 16.46
CA ASP A 285 -7.83 -27.51 16.31
C ASP A 285 -6.87 -26.32 16.13
N SER A 286 -6.05 -26.08 17.15
CA SER A 286 -5.12 -24.97 17.23
C SER A 286 -3.67 -25.43 17.28
N THR A 287 -3.29 -26.26 16.30
CA THR A 287 -1.90 -26.66 15.98
C THR A 287 -1.01 -25.50 15.49
N ALA A 288 -1.46 -24.26 15.68
CA ALA A 288 -0.69 -23.03 15.55
C ALA A 288 0.19 -22.81 16.79
N GLU A 289 1.30 -23.57 16.86
CA GLU A 289 2.34 -23.42 17.89
C GLU A 289 2.71 -21.94 18.14
N ASN A 290 2.86 -21.59 19.42
CA ASN A 290 3.23 -20.24 19.86
C ASN A 290 4.65 -19.86 19.39
N GLU A 291 4.76 -19.26 18.20
CA GLU A 291 6.00 -18.61 17.76
C GLU A 291 6.42 -17.53 18.79
N PRO A 292 7.71 -17.48 19.19
CA PRO A 292 8.16 -16.51 20.19
C PRO A 292 7.97 -15.07 19.67
N ARG A 293 7.13 -14.33 20.39
CA ARG A 293 6.82 -12.91 20.16
C ARG A 293 8.07 -12.07 20.46
N VAL A 294 8.74 -11.61 19.41
CA VAL A 294 9.89 -10.70 19.51
C VAL A 294 9.67 -9.53 18.56
N ILE A 295 9.49 -8.34 19.12
CA ILE A 295 9.55 -7.06 18.40
C ILE A 295 11.02 -6.60 18.46
N PRO A 296 11.73 -6.46 17.33
CA PRO A 296 13.08 -5.89 17.33
C PRO A 296 13.02 -4.43 17.76
N GLN A 297 13.63 -4.10 18.91
CA GLN A 297 13.76 -2.71 19.37
C GLN A 297 14.63 -1.90 18.39
N ASP A 298 15.66 -2.53 17.84
CA ASP A 298 16.50 -2.00 16.76
C ASP A 298 16.39 -2.82 15.47
N MET A 299 16.55 -2.15 14.33
CA MET A 299 16.52 -2.76 13.01
C MET A 299 17.89 -3.38 12.68
N GLN A 300 18.13 -4.60 13.18
CA GLN A 300 19.41 -5.33 13.03
C GLN A 300 19.66 -5.81 11.59
N LEU A 301 20.11 -4.91 10.72
CA LEU A 301 20.55 -5.24 9.36
C LEU A 301 22.04 -5.62 9.36
N GLY A 302 22.35 -6.84 8.92
CA GLY A 302 23.72 -7.37 8.86
C GLY A 302 24.63 -6.80 7.76
N PHE A 303 24.33 -5.61 7.24
CA PHE A 303 25.12 -4.95 6.17
C PHE A 303 25.01 -3.42 6.25
N SER A 304 26.03 -2.73 5.73
CA SER A 304 26.19 -1.27 5.91
C SER A 304 25.49 -0.43 4.85
N TRP A 305 25.32 0.87 5.12
CA TRP A 305 24.87 1.85 4.13
C TRP A 305 25.80 1.94 2.89
N ARG A 306 27.11 1.72 3.07
CA ARG A 306 28.08 1.65 1.96
C ARG A 306 27.78 0.46 1.06
N THR A 307 27.57 -0.71 1.67
CA THR A 307 27.17 -1.94 0.97
C THR A 307 25.85 -1.74 0.22
N GLY A 308 24.85 -1.13 0.86
CA GLY A 308 23.57 -0.81 0.22
C GLY A 308 23.68 0.15 -0.97
N SER A 309 24.55 1.17 -0.84
CA SER A 309 24.83 2.13 -1.92
C SER A 309 25.54 1.47 -3.11
N ILE A 310 26.48 0.57 -2.85
CA ILE A 310 27.16 -0.23 -3.88
C ILE A 310 26.16 -1.14 -4.61
N ILE A 311 25.24 -1.79 -3.90
CA ILE A 311 24.19 -2.63 -4.49
C ILE A 311 23.29 -1.82 -5.44
N ILE A 312 22.91 -0.60 -5.05
CA ILE A 312 22.13 0.32 -5.90
C ILE A 312 22.94 0.76 -7.13
N GLY A 313 24.22 1.10 -6.97
CA GLY A 313 25.10 1.47 -8.08
C GLY A 313 25.30 0.33 -9.08
N LEU A 314 25.53 -0.90 -8.59
CA LEU A 314 25.63 -2.10 -9.42
C LEU A 314 24.32 -2.41 -10.15
N PHE A 315 23.16 -2.19 -9.51
CA PHE A 315 21.86 -2.33 -10.17
C PHE A 315 21.70 -1.34 -11.34
N PHE A 316 22.03 -0.05 -11.15
CA PHE A 316 21.94 0.92 -12.24
C PHE A 316 22.94 0.62 -13.35
N LEU A 317 24.14 0.12 -13.02
CA LEU A 317 25.11 -0.36 -14.00
C LEU A 317 24.57 -1.56 -14.80
N SER A 318 23.97 -2.57 -14.15
CA SER A 318 23.39 -3.72 -14.85
C SER A 318 22.15 -3.36 -15.66
N PHE A 319 21.36 -2.37 -15.21
CA PHE A 319 20.25 -1.82 -15.97
C PHE A 319 20.70 -1.08 -17.23
N ILE A 320 21.68 -0.17 -17.11
CA ILE A 320 22.27 0.54 -18.26
C ILE A 320 22.90 -0.47 -19.23
N ALA A 321 23.68 -1.43 -18.74
CA ALA A 321 24.28 -2.46 -19.59
C ALA A 321 23.24 -3.30 -20.34
N ALA A 322 22.13 -3.69 -19.70
CA ALA A 322 21.05 -4.44 -20.34
C ALA A 322 20.29 -3.60 -21.40
N MET A 323 20.03 -2.32 -21.13
CA MET A 323 19.35 -1.45 -22.11
C MET A 323 20.26 -1.07 -23.28
N VAL A 324 21.55 -0.83 -23.03
CA VAL A 324 22.55 -0.58 -24.08
C VAL A 324 22.76 -1.82 -24.95
N LEU A 325 22.96 -3.01 -24.35
CA LEU A 325 23.16 -4.26 -25.11
C LEU A 325 21.93 -4.64 -25.95
N ARG A 326 20.71 -4.33 -25.49
CA ARG A 326 19.50 -4.41 -26.33
C ARG A 326 19.57 -3.45 -27.54
N SER A 327 20.05 -2.22 -27.32
CA SER A 327 20.01 -1.15 -28.32
C SER A 327 21.12 -1.21 -29.37
N VAL A 328 22.28 -1.80 -29.07
CA VAL A 328 23.44 -1.88 -29.99
C VAL A 328 23.49 -3.17 -30.81
N TRP A 329 22.49 -4.05 -30.67
CA TRP A 329 22.49 -5.35 -31.34
C TRP A 329 22.24 -5.21 -32.86
N PRO A 330 23.10 -5.78 -33.74
CA PRO A 330 22.91 -5.70 -35.19
C PRO A 330 21.57 -6.27 -35.67
N HIS A 331 21.09 -5.80 -36.82
CA HIS A 331 19.87 -6.33 -37.45
C HIS A 331 19.99 -7.84 -37.72
N PRO A 332 18.97 -8.68 -37.44
CA PRO A 332 17.56 -8.35 -37.14
C PRO A 332 17.26 -8.00 -35.66
N GLY A 333 18.28 -7.85 -34.82
CA GLY A 333 18.15 -7.50 -33.40
C GLY A 333 18.43 -8.67 -32.45
N PRO A 334 18.25 -8.48 -31.13
CA PRO A 334 18.67 -9.46 -30.13
C PRO A 334 17.75 -10.70 -30.08
N PRO A 335 18.26 -11.86 -29.63
CA PRO A 335 17.47 -13.09 -29.46
C PRO A 335 16.20 -12.88 -28.64
N LEU A 336 15.12 -13.60 -28.98
CA LEU A 336 13.79 -13.42 -28.36
C LEU A 336 13.83 -13.50 -26.82
N LEU A 337 14.53 -14.50 -26.26
CA LEU A 337 14.65 -14.66 -24.81
C LEU A 337 15.38 -13.48 -24.13
N TYR A 338 16.30 -12.82 -24.84
CA TYR A 338 16.94 -11.60 -24.36
C TYR A 338 16.02 -10.38 -24.51
N ARG A 339 15.24 -10.28 -25.59
CA ARG A 339 14.19 -9.25 -25.73
C ARG A 339 13.17 -9.37 -24.58
N LEU A 340 12.67 -10.57 -24.32
CA LEU A 340 11.77 -10.89 -23.20
C LEU A 340 12.39 -10.52 -21.84
N PHE A 341 13.64 -10.94 -21.58
CA PHE A 341 14.37 -10.52 -20.38
C PHE A 341 14.43 -8.99 -20.26
N SER A 342 14.86 -8.30 -21.32
CA SER A 342 15.02 -6.84 -21.31
C SER A 342 13.70 -6.08 -21.11
N ASN A 343 12.60 -6.55 -21.70
CA ASN A 343 11.27 -5.98 -21.52
C ASN A 343 10.75 -6.18 -20.09
N MET A 344 10.90 -7.38 -19.52
CA MET A 344 10.47 -7.67 -18.16
C MET A 344 11.36 -6.99 -17.10
N TYR A 345 12.66 -6.87 -17.36
CA TYR A 345 13.62 -6.17 -16.50
C TYR A 345 13.44 -4.65 -16.55
N LEU A 346 13.10 -4.10 -17.73
CA LEU A 346 12.65 -2.71 -17.89
C LEU A 346 11.36 -2.48 -17.11
N ALA A 347 10.33 -3.30 -17.32
CA ALA A 347 9.07 -3.22 -16.59
C ALA A 347 9.30 -3.22 -15.07
N GLY A 348 10.00 -4.23 -14.53
CA GLY A 348 10.32 -4.31 -13.10
C GLY A 348 11.08 -3.10 -12.56
N THR A 349 11.85 -2.41 -13.41
CA THR A 349 12.61 -1.19 -13.06
C THR A 349 11.76 0.09 -13.09
N ILE A 350 10.76 0.20 -13.97
CA ILE A 350 9.98 1.44 -14.16
C ILE A 350 8.58 1.42 -13.50
N ILE A 351 8.10 0.26 -13.05
CA ILE A 351 6.80 0.17 -12.36
C ILE A 351 6.92 0.73 -10.94
N PHE A 352 6.11 1.72 -10.61
CA PHE A 352 5.93 2.24 -9.25
C PHE A 352 4.46 2.13 -8.82
N GLY A 353 4.22 2.03 -7.51
CA GLY A 353 2.89 1.73 -6.97
C GLY A 353 2.49 0.25 -7.14
N GLY A 354 1.20 -0.02 -6.96
CA GLY A 354 0.63 -1.38 -6.98
C GLY A 354 0.45 -2.00 -8.37
N GLY A 355 0.07 -3.27 -8.38
CA GLY A 355 -0.14 -4.11 -9.58
C GLY A 355 -0.92 -3.46 -10.74
N PRO A 356 -1.96 -2.64 -10.52
CA PRO A 356 -2.71 -2.06 -11.64
C PRO A 356 -1.94 -1.11 -12.56
N VAL A 357 -0.80 -0.58 -12.12
CA VAL A 357 0.10 0.24 -12.95
C VAL A 357 0.89 -0.62 -13.96
N VAL A 358 1.07 -1.91 -13.65
CA VAL A 358 1.82 -2.89 -14.46
C VAL A 358 1.13 -3.18 -15.79
N ILE A 359 -0.21 -3.14 -15.81
CA ILE A 359 -1.01 -3.78 -16.86
C ILE A 359 -0.83 -3.10 -18.24
N PRO A 360 -0.92 -1.76 -18.38
CA PRO A 360 -0.69 -1.12 -19.69
C PRO A 360 0.75 -1.32 -20.19
N LEU A 361 1.73 -1.34 -19.27
CA LEU A 361 3.14 -1.55 -19.58
C LEU A 361 3.42 -2.95 -20.12
N LEU A 362 2.93 -3.99 -19.43
CA LEU A 362 3.12 -5.36 -19.92
C LEU A 362 2.40 -5.57 -21.25
N ARG A 363 1.24 -4.93 -21.48
CA ARG A 363 0.57 -4.98 -22.79
C ARG A 363 1.46 -4.41 -23.89
N GLU A 364 2.05 -3.24 -23.69
CA GLU A 364 2.99 -2.65 -24.65
C GLU A 364 4.18 -3.60 -24.91
N TYR A 365 4.78 -4.13 -23.85
CA TYR A 365 6.01 -4.94 -23.94
C TYR A 365 5.83 -6.40 -24.38
N VAL A 366 4.61 -6.88 -24.68
CA VAL A 366 4.39 -8.23 -25.24
C VAL A 366 3.32 -8.29 -26.33
N VAL A 367 2.31 -7.41 -26.30
CA VAL A 367 1.21 -7.41 -27.29
C VAL A 367 1.55 -6.50 -28.46
N ALA A 368 2.11 -5.31 -28.23
CA ALA A 368 2.60 -4.45 -29.32
C ALA A 368 3.85 -5.04 -29.99
N GLU A 369 4.69 -5.78 -29.25
CA GLU A 369 5.77 -6.61 -29.80
C GLU A 369 5.27 -7.89 -30.52
N GLY A 370 3.96 -8.17 -30.52
CA GLY A 370 3.33 -9.27 -31.25
C GLY A 370 3.58 -10.67 -30.67
N TRP A 371 4.06 -10.78 -29.42
CA TRP A 371 4.40 -12.06 -28.77
C TRP A 371 3.19 -12.77 -28.15
N VAL A 372 2.22 -12.01 -27.64
CA VAL A 372 1.00 -12.51 -26.99
C VAL A 372 -0.21 -11.80 -27.59
N SER A 373 -1.34 -12.48 -27.78
CA SER A 373 -2.53 -11.82 -28.34
C SER A 373 -3.21 -10.89 -27.33
N PRO A 374 -3.98 -9.87 -27.77
CA PRO A 374 -4.80 -9.05 -26.88
C PRO A 374 -5.76 -9.87 -26.02
N ARG A 375 -6.31 -10.96 -26.60
CA ARG A 375 -7.18 -11.93 -25.93
C ARG A 375 -6.46 -12.62 -24.78
N ASP A 376 -5.34 -13.29 -25.03
CA ASP A 376 -4.61 -14.05 -24.00
C ASP A 376 -4.13 -13.12 -22.89
N PHE A 377 -3.77 -11.89 -23.25
CA PHE A 377 -3.42 -10.85 -22.29
C PHE A 377 -4.59 -10.51 -21.35
N LEU A 378 -5.82 -10.34 -21.88
CA LEU A 378 -7.01 -10.07 -21.06
C LEU A 378 -7.44 -11.29 -20.23
N ILE A 379 -7.33 -12.51 -20.77
CA ILE A 379 -7.57 -13.76 -20.03
C ILE A 379 -6.59 -13.89 -18.86
N GLY A 380 -5.29 -13.80 -19.14
CA GLY A 380 -4.24 -13.89 -18.13
C GLY A 380 -4.32 -12.77 -17.09
N LEU A 381 -4.79 -11.58 -17.47
CA LEU A 381 -5.09 -10.46 -16.57
C LEU A 381 -6.22 -10.79 -15.59
N ALA A 382 -7.36 -11.30 -16.08
CA ALA A 382 -8.46 -11.66 -15.19
C ALA A 382 -8.10 -12.83 -14.25
N LEU A 383 -7.36 -13.82 -14.77
CA LEU A 383 -6.85 -14.93 -13.98
C LEU A 383 -5.88 -14.48 -12.87
N ILE A 384 -4.91 -13.61 -13.16
CA ILE A 384 -3.95 -13.16 -12.14
C ILE A 384 -4.59 -12.29 -11.06
N GLN A 385 -5.63 -11.52 -11.39
CA GLN A 385 -6.37 -10.71 -10.43
C GLN A 385 -7.11 -11.57 -9.39
N ALA A 386 -7.56 -12.76 -9.80
CA ALA A 386 -8.17 -13.77 -8.95
C ALA A 386 -7.17 -14.76 -8.28
N PHE A 387 -5.87 -14.67 -8.58
CA PHE A 387 -4.87 -15.63 -8.10
C PHE A 387 -4.21 -15.19 -6.77
N PRO A 388 -3.74 -16.13 -5.92
CA PRO A 388 -3.01 -15.79 -4.71
C PRO A 388 -1.55 -15.40 -4.99
N GLY A 389 -0.99 -14.58 -4.11
CA GLY A 389 0.39 -14.13 -4.18
C GLY A 389 0.56 -12.90 -5.09
N PRO A 390 1.79 -12.60 -5.56
CA PRO A 390 2.05 -11.34 -6.23
C PRO A 390 1.55 -11.31 -7.68
N ASN A 391 0.73 -10.32 -8.04
CA ASN A 391 0.17 -10.13 -9.39
C ASN A 391 1.24 -9.96 -10.50
N PHE A 392 2.50 -9.73 -10.13
CA PHE A 392 3.63 -9.73 -11.07
C PHE A 392 3.95 -11.14 -11.59
N ASN A 393 3.39 -12.20 -11.00
CA ASN A 393 3.37 -13.55 -11.56
C ASN A 393 2.66 -13.61 -12.94
N PHE A 394 1.92 -12.57 -13.35
CA PHE A 394 1.45 -12.42 -14.73
C PHE A 394 2.59 -12.46 -15.76
N ALA A 395 3.77 -11.95 -15.42
CA ALA A 395 4.95 -12.03 -16.30
C ALA A 395 5.34 -13.48 -16.63
N VAL A 396 5.09 -14.42 -15.71
CA VAL A 396 5.36 -15.85 -15.89
C VAL A 396 4.46 -16.43 -16.99
N PHE A 397 3.17 -16.06 -16.97
CA PHE A 397 2.19 -16.41 -17.99
C PHE A 397 2.56 -15.81 -19.34
N LEU A 398 2.87 -14.52 -19.39
CA LEU A 398 3.23 -13.82 -20.64
C LEU A 398 4.56 -14.33 -21.23
N GLY A 399 5.57 -14.60 -20.40
CA GLY A 399 6.86 -15.15 -20.82
C GLY A 399 6.74 -16.59 -21.31
N SER A 400 5.86 -17.40 -20.71
CA SER A 400 5.52 -18.74 -21.17
C SER A 400 4.87 -18.71 -22.55
N LEU A 401 3.81 -17.91 -22.74
CA LEU A 401 3.16 -17.74 -24.05
C LEU A 401 4.13 -17.21 -25.13
N THR A 402 4.99 -16.24 -24.76
CA THR A 402 6.05 -15.72 -25.64
C THR A 402 7.01 -16.82 -26.09
N ALA A 403 7.38 -17.75 -25.20
CA ALA A 403 8.23 -18.88 -25.58
C ALA A 403 7.49 -19.89 -26.48
N ILE A 404 6.26 -20.26 -26.12
CA ILE A 404 5.42 -21.21 -26.87
C ILE A 404 5.24 -20.75 -28.33
N LYS A 405 4.87 -19.47 -28.53
CA LYS A 405 4.60 -18.91 -29.87
C LYS A 405 5.78 -19.04 -30.85
N TYR A 406 7.01 -19.07 -30.33
CA TYR A 406 8.24 -19.15 -31.13
C TYR A 406 9.02 -20.46 -30.93
N GLY A 407 8.35 -21.52 -30.45
CA GLY A 407 8.94 -22.87 -30.35
C GLY A 407 9.99 -23.06 -29.25
N TYR A 408 10.12 -22.12 -28.32
CA TYR A 408 11.00 -22.25 -27.15
C TYR A 408 10.30 -22.99 -26.00
N SER A 409 11.09 -23.53 -25.06
CA SER A 409 10.56 -24.10 -23.82
C SER A 409 9.74 -23.05 -23.04
N SER A 410 8.45 -23.33 -22.87
CA SER A 410 7.50 -22.54 -22.07
C SER A 410 8.04 -22.23 -20.67
N ALA A 411 8.58 -23.25 -19.99
CA ALA A 411 9.18 -23.13 -18.66
C ALA A 411 10.41 -22.20 -18.63
N LEU A 412 11.20 -22.14 -19.72
CA LEU A 412 12.34 -21.22 -19.82
C LEU A 412 11.88 -19.77 -19.98
N GLY A 413 10.89 -19.50 -20.83
CA GLY A 413 10.30 -18.17 -20.97
C GLY A 413 9.63 -17.68 -19.67
N ALA A 414 8.89 -18.58 -19.01
CA ALA A 414 8.31 -18.37 -17.69
C ALA A 414 9.35 -17.98 -16.64
N LEU A 415 10.45 -18.74 -16.53
CA LEU A 415 11.54 -18.50 -15.58
C LEU A 415 12.27 -17.18 -15.86
N ILE A 416 12.58 -16.89 -17.13
CA ILE A 416 13.26 -15.65 -17.54
C ILE A 416 12.41 -14.43 -17.18
N ALA A 417 11.12 -14.44 -17.52
CA ALA A 417 10.22 -13.33 -17.21
C ALA A 417 10.02 -13.14 -15.70
N TRP A 418 9.96 -14.22 -14.93
CA TRP A 418 9.89 -14.19 -13.46
C TRP A 418 11.12 -13.53 -12.84
N ILE A 419 12.33 -14.02 -13.18
CA ILE A 419 13.59 -13.45 -12.67
C ILE A 419 13.71 -11.98 -13.06
N ALA A 420 13.43 -11.65 -14.32
CA ALA A 420 13.55 -10.31 -14.86
C ALA A 420 12.63 -9.29 -14.17
N ILE A 421 11.35 -9.61 -13.95
CA ILE A 421 10.40 -8.63 -13.38
C ILE A 421 10.56 -8.43 -11.86
N PHE A 422 10.97 -9.47 -11.12
CA PHE A 422 11.13 -9.38 -9.66
C PHE A 422 12.49 -8.82 -9.22
N SER A 423 13.57 -9.07 -9.98
CA SER A 423 14.93 -8.70 -9.56
C SER A 423 15.16 -7.21 -9.32
N PRO A 424 14.70 -6.25 -10.17
CA PRO A 424 14.94 -4.83 -9.95
C PRO A 424 14.45 -4.33 -8.59
N GLY A 425 13.18 -4.60 -8.27
CA GLY A 425 12.59 -4.17 -7.00
C GLY A 425 13.20 -4.84 -5.77
N LEU A 426 13.62 -6.10 -5.88
CA LEU A 426 14.28 -6.83 -4.79
C LEU A 426 15.70 -6.31 -4.54
N ILE A 427 16.48 -6.07 -5.60
CA ILE A 427 17.85 -5.53 -5.48
C ILE A 427 17.81 -4.09 -4.96
N LEU A 428 16.93 -3.23 -5.51
CA LEU A 428 16.75 -1.85 -5.07
C LEU A 428 16.30 -1.76 -3.61
N VAL A 429 15.32 -2.57 -3.18
CA VAL A 429 14.87 -2.52 -1.78
C VAL A 429 15.93 -3.06 -0.83
N HIS A 430 16.64 -4.13 -1.20
CA HIS A 430 17.73 -4.65 -0.38
C HIS A 430 18.86 -3.61 -0.21
N GLY A 431 19.30 -2.97 -1.29
CA GLY A 431 20.28 -1.88 -1.22
C GLY A 431 19.78 -0.69 -0.40
N THR A 432 18.51 -0.29 -0.58
CA THR A 432 17.91 0.84 0.13
C THR A 432 17.78 0.59 1.63
N MET A 433 17.50 -0.65 2.07
CA MET A 433 17.45 -1.00 3.49
C MET A 433 18.78 -0.72 4.21
N GLY A 434 19.92 -0.95 3.53
CA GLY A 434 21.25 -0.59 4.06
C GLY A 434 21.37 0.91 4.35
N ILE A 435 20.84 1.76 3.48
CA ILE A 435 20.79 3.23 3.69
C ILE A 435 19.76 3.59 4.77
N TRP A 436 18.62 2.90 4.80
CA TRP A 436 17.52 3.14 5.75
C TRP A 436 17.95 3.02 7.20
N SER A 437 18.84 2.07 7.50
CA SER A 437 19.43 1.87 8.84
C SER A 437 19.94 3.17 9.49
N VAL A 438 20.57 4.05 8.70
CA VAL A 438 21.14 5.33 9.15
C VAL A 438 20.16 6.50 8.96
N ALA A 439 19.23 6.40 8.00
CA ALA A 439 18.33 7.48 7.65
C ALA A 439 17.11 7.60 8.59
N ARG A 440 16.52 6.48 9.02
CA ARG A 440 15.19 6.42 9.67
C ARG A 440 15.04 7.19 10.98
N SER A 441 16.14 7.48 11.67
CA SER A 441 16.16 8.26 12.92
C SER A 441 15.97 9.77 12.68
N ARG A 442 16.24 10.28 11.47
CA ARG A 442 16.23 11.72 11.17
C ARG A 442 14.80 12.27 11.09
N ARG A 443 14.54 13.38 11.80
CA ARG A 443 13.20 14.02 11.85
C ARG A 443 12.62 14.36 10.47
N TRP A 444 13.46 14.80 9.53
CA TRP A 444 13.01 15.10 8.16
C TRP A 444 12.58 13.86 7.38
N VAL A 445 13.23 12.71 7.61
CA VAL A 445 12.85 11.42 6.99
C VAL A 445 11.46 11.02 7.50
N LYS A 446 11.20 11.12 8.81
CA LYS A 446 9.87 10.87 9.40
C LYS A 446 8.79 11.80 8.85
N ALA A 447 9.10 13.08 8.61
CA ALA A 447 8.17 14.02 7.97
C ALA A 447 7.87 13.63 6.51
N MET A 448 8.88 13.24 5.72
CA MET A 448 8.68 12.79 4.34
C MET A 448 7.91 11.47 4.25
N ILE A 449 8.19 10.50 5.13
CA ILE A 449 7.47 9.20 5.25
C ILE A 449 5.95 9.41 5.33
N ARG A 450 5.49 10.32 6.20
CA ARG A 450 4.06 10.62 6.38
C ARG A 450 3.40 11.05 5.07
N GLY A 451 4.05 11.95 4.34
CA GLY A 451 3.59 12.40 3.02
C GLY A 451 3.66 11.31 1.96
N ILE A 452 4.74 10.53 1.92
CA ILE A 452 4.90 9.40 0.99
C ILE A 452 3.80 8.34 1.20
N ASN A 453 3.42 8.03 2.45
CA ASN A 453 2.35 7.08 2.76
C ASN A 453 0.98 7.61 2.36
N ALA A 454 0.67 8.88 2.68
CA ALA A 454 -0.54 9.54 2.23
C ALA A 454 -0.63 9.57 0.69
N GLY A 455 0.47 9.94 0.02
CA GLY A 455 0.59 9.98 -1.43
C GLY A 455 0.35 8.62 -2.07
N ALA A 456 1.03 7.57 -1.57
CA ALA A 456 0.88 6.19 -2.04
C ALA A 456 -0.55 5.65 -1.84
N VAL A 457 -1.20 5.96 -0.73
CA VAL A 457 -2.59 5.53 -0.48
C VAL A 457 -3.58 6.21 -1.43
N GLY A 458 -3.40 7.50 -1.75
CA GLY A 458 -4.19 8.14 -2.81
C GLY A 458 -4.06 7.41 -4.15
N LEU A 459 -2.84 6.99 -4.51
CA LEU A 459 -2.59 6.17 -5.71
C LEU A 459 -3.21 4.77 -5.66
N ILE A 460 -3.63 4.25 -4.50
CA ILE A 460 -4.43 3.02 -4.44
C ILE A 460 -5.86 3.28 -4.97
N TYR A 461 -6.45 4.46 -4.74
CA TYR A 461 -7.73 4.81 -5.36
C TYR A 461 -7.60 4.98 -6.88
N THR A 462 -6.49 5.55 -7.35
CA THR A 462 -6.14 5.52 -8.79
C THR A 462 -6.09 4.08 -9.33
N ALA A 463 -5.52 3.15 -8.55
CA ALA A 463 -5.43 1.75 -8.93
C ALA A 463 -6.82 1.05 -8.98
N VAL A 464 -7.72 1.34 -8.04
CA VAL A 464 -9.14 0.91 -8.08
C VAL A 464 -9.81 1.37 -9.37
N TYR A 465 -9.72 2.69 -9.67
CA TYR A 465 -10.30 3.27 -10.88
C TYR A 465 -9.74 2.65 -12.16
N ARG A 466 -8.42 2.41 -12.23
CA ARG A 466 -7.80 1.82 -13.43
C ARG A 466 -8.18 0.36 -13.68
N ILE A 467 -8.38 -0.47 -12.64
CA ILE A 467 -8.95 -1.81 -12.86
C ILE A 467 -10.42 -1.70 -13.26
N TRP A 468 -11.19 -0.82 -12.61
CA TRP A 468 -12.61 -0.61 -12.93
C TRP A 468 -12.82 -0.32 -14.41
N GLN A 469 -11.98 0.53 -15.02
CA GLN A 469 -12.07 0.92 -16.43
C GLN A 469 -11.76 -0.22 -17.44
N VAL A 470 -11.23 -1.36 -17.00
CA VAL A 470 -10.88 -2.50 -17.89
C VAL A 470 -11.40 -3.86 -17.39
N GLY A 471 -12.23 -3.87 -16.35
CA GLY A 471 -12.61 -5.09 -15.64
C GLY A 471 -13.66 -5.94 -16.36
N TYR A 472 -14.50 -5.35 -17.22
CA TYR A 472 -15.51 -6.06 -18.01
C TYR A 472 -14.86 -6.57 -19.30
N ILE A 473 -14.89 -7.89 -19.49
CA ILE A 473 -14.35 -8.61 -20.64
C ILE A 473 -15.48 -9.41 -21.29
N ASP A 474 -15.57 -9.34 -22.61
CA ASP A 474 -16.64 -9.96 -23.40
C ASP A 474 -16.12 -10.43 -24.77
N GLU A 475 -16.95 -11.13 -25.52
CA GLU A 475 -16.63 -11.62 -26.86
C GLU A 475 -16.28 -10.45 -27.81
N GLY A 476 -15.17 -10.58 -28.54
CA GLY A 476 -14.67 -9.54 -29.46
C GLY A 476 -13.97 -8.33 -28.80
N PHE A 477 -13.96 -8.20 -27.47
CA PHE A 477 -13.32 -7.05 -26.81
C PHE A 477 -11.78 -7.14 -26.86
N GLN A 478 -11.16 -6.42 -27.80
CA GLN A 478 -9.70 -6.27 -27.89
C GLN A 478 -9.10 -5.48 -26.69
N TYR A 479 -9.94 -4.70 -25.99
CA TYR A 479 -9.63 -3.94 -24.79
C TYR A 479 -10.79 -4.12 -23.81
N GLY A 480 -10.49 -4.38 -22.53
CA GLY A 480 -11.53 -4.48 -21.50
C GLY A 480 -12.28 -3.16 -21.31
N LYS A 481 -13.56 -3.26 -20.97
CA LYS A 481 -14.49 -2.14 -20.74
C LYS A 481 -14.65 -1.80 -19.27
N SER A 482 -15.36 -0.71 -19.00
CA SER A 482 -15.65 -0.25 -17.66
C SER A 482 -16.69 -1.15 -16.98
N LEU A 483 -16.45 -1.52 -15.73
CA LEU A 483 -17.43 -2.20 -14.86
C LEU A 483 -18.68 -1.33 -14.58
N GLY A 484 -18.66 -0.05 -14.95
CA GLY A 484 -19.81 0.84 -14.87
C GLY A 484 -20.69 0.85 -16.12
N ASP A 485 -20.26 0.17 -17.19
CA ASP A 485 -21.01 0.11 -18.46
C ASP A 485 -22.21 -0.85 -18.35
N ASP A 486 -22.24 -1.72 -17.33
CA ASP A 486 -23.38 -2.56 -16.97
C ASP A 486 -23.61 -2.55 -15.44
N PRO A 487 -24.84 -2.26 -14.95
CA PRO A 487 -25.15 -2.24 -13.51
C PRO A 487 -24.89 -3.54 -12.74
N TRP A 488 -24.88 -4.71 -13.38
CA TRP A 488 -24.62 -5.98 -12.71
C TRP A 488 -23.20 -6.04 -12.14
N TRP A 489 -22.20 -5.58 -12.90
CA TRP A 489 -20.82 -5.57 -12.45
C TRP A 489 -20.63 -4.61 -11.26
N VAL A 490 -21.35 -3.48 -11.26
CA VAL A 490 -21.46 -2.57 -10.10
C VAL A 490 -22.02 -3.32 -8.88
N VAL A 491 -23.06 -4.14 -9.04
CA VAL A 491 -23.64 -4.94 -7.95
C VAL A 491 -22.66 -6.01 -7.44
N VAL A 492 -21.89 -6.68 -8.31
CA VAL A 492 -20.85 -7.65 -7.89
C VAL A 492 -19.72 -6.96 -7.11
N THR A 493 -19.25 -5.80 -7.58
CA THR A 493 -18.25 -4.98 -6.88
C THR A 493 -18.78 -4.48 -5.53
N ALA A 494 -20.01 -3.98 -5.48
CA ALA A 494 -20.65 -3.53 -4.24
C ALA A 494 -20.83 -4.68 -3.24
N THR A 495 -21.30 -5.84 -3.68
CA THR A 495 -21.46 -7.06 -2.87
C THR A 495 -20.13 -7.47 -2.23
N SER A 496 -19.04 -7.40 -2.98
CA SER A 496 -17.70 -7.76 -2.50
C SER A 496 -17.13 -6.75 -1.49
N PHE A 497 -17.35 -5.45 -1.71
CA PHE A 497 -16.97 -4.40 -0.77
C PHE A 497 -17.79 -4.48 0.53
N VAL A 498 -19.11 -4.55 0.41
CA VAL A 498 -20.06 -4.60 1.54
C VAL A 498 -19.86 -5.88 2.35
N GLY A 499 -19.78 -7.02 1.67
CA GLY A 499 -19.51 -8.33 2.26
C GLY A 499 -18.20 -8.36 3.05
N GLY A 500 -17.12 -7.83 2.48
CA GLY A 500 -15.83 -7.74 3.17
C GLY A 500 -15.83 -6.76 4.36
N ARG A 501 -16.58 -5.65 4.27
CA ARG A 501 -16.58 -4.57 5.27
C ARG A 501 -17.45 -4.87 6.49
N TRP A 502 -18.60 -5.52 6.31
CA TRP A 502 -19.60 -5.73 7.37
C TRP A 502 -19.94 -7.20 7.63
N PHE A 503 -19.87 -8.07 6.62
CA PHE A 503 -20.20 -9.51 6.75
C PHE A 503 -18.96 -10.41 6.88
N GLY A 504 -17.76 -9.82 6.99
CA GLY A 504 -16.51 -10.54 7.23
C GLY A 504 -16.00 -11.40 6.06
N PHE A 505 -16.49 -11.19 4.84
CA PHE A 505 -16.09 -12.00 3.67
C PHE A 505 -14.57 -11.97 3.48
N SER A 506 -13.97 -13.14 3.28
CA SER A 506 -12.57 -13.25 2.90
C SER A 506 -12.38 -12.85 1.43
N ALA A 507 -11.19 -12.36 1.07
CA ALA A 507 -10.84 -12.03 -0.30
C ALA A 507 -11.13 -13.17 -1.31
N PRO A 508 -10.69 -14.44 -1.09
CA PRO A 508 -11.03 -15.53 -2.01
C PRO A 508 -12.53 -15.84 -2.04
N PHE A 509 -13.25 -15.76 -0.92
CA PHE A 509 -14.70 -16.00 -0.91
C PHE A 509 -15.45 -14.96 -1.74
N ALA A 510 -15.13 -13.67 -1.57
CA ALA A 510 -15.74 -12.59 -2.37
C ALA A 510 -15.43 -12.75 -3.87
N ILE A 511 -14.21 -13.14 -4.23
CA ILE A 511 -13.79 -13.39 -5.61
C ILE A 511 -14.57 -14.58 -6.21
N ILE A 512 -14.67 -15.70 -5.49
CA ILE A 512 -15.44 -16.89 -5.92
C ILE A 512 -16.94 -16.55 -6.07
N LEU A 513 -17.51 -15.80 -5.12
CA LEU A 513 -18.89 -15.31 -5.20
C LEU A 513 -19.08 -14.43 -6.45
N GLY A 514 -18.11 -13.58 -6.79
CA GLY A 514 -18.12 -12.81 -8.03
C GLY A 514 -18.14 -13.67 -9.29
N ALA A 515 -17.31 -14.72 -9.35
CA ALA A 515 -17.35 -15.71 -10.44
C ALA A 515 -18.73 -16.36 -10.59
N ILE A 516 -19.34 -16.77 -9.47
CA ILE A 516 -20.69 -17.37 -9.44
C ILE A 516 -21.75 -16.36 -9.90
N MET A 517 -21.69 -15.10 -9.46
CA MET A 517 -22.58 -14.04 -9.94
C MET A 517 -22.37 -13.73 -11.44
N GLY A 518 -21.16 -13.89 -11.96
CA GLY A 518 -20.89 -13.82 -13.40
C GLY A 518 -21.61 -14.94 -14.18
N LEU A 519 -21.46 -16.19 -13.72
CA LEU A 519 -22.17 -17.34 -14.32
C LEU A 519 -23.69 -17.23 -14.19
N ILE A 520 -24.22 -16.72 -13.07
CA ILE A 520 -25.66 -16.50 -12.88
C ILE A 520 -26.19 -15.47 -13.88
N ARG A 521 -25.47 -14.37 -14.15
CA ARG A 521 -25.86 -13.41 -15.19
C ARG A 521 -25.96 -14.11 -16.54
N TYR A 522 -24.90 -14.82 -16.94
CA TYR A 522 -24.88 -15.55 -18.21
C TYR A 522 -26.11 -16.48 -18.33
N ALA A 523 -26.38 -17.27 -17.30
CA ALA A 523 -27.51 -18.21 -17.25
C ALA A 523 -28.91 -17.55 -17.24
N VAL A 524 -29.01 -16.23 -17.06
CA VAL A 524 -30.27 -15.46 -17.02
C VAL A 524 -30.45 -14.56 -18.25
N VAL A 525 -29.36 -14.13 -18.89
CA VAL A 525 -29.36 -13.11 -19.95
C VAL A 525 -28.87 -13.66 -21.31
N ASP A 526 -27.92 -14.59 -21.31
CA ASP A 526 -27.05 -14.90 -22.46
C ASP A 526 -27.04 -16.41 -22.84
N ALA A 527 -27.92 -17.24 -22.25
CA ALA A 527 -27.91 -18.70 -22.30
C ALA A 527 -29.19 -19.33 -22.91
#